data_AF-A0A2E6IPA3-F1
#
_entry.id   AF-A0A2E6IPA3-F1
#
_cell.length_a   1.000
_cell.length_b   1.000
_cell.length_c   1.000
_cell.angle_alpha   90.00
_cell.angle_beta   90.00
_cell.angle_gamma   90.00
#
_symmetry.space_group_name_H-M   'P 1'
#
loop_
_entity.id
_entity.type
_entity.pdbx_description
1 polymer ?
#
loop_
_entity_poly.entity_id
_entity_poly.type
_entity_poly.pdbx_seq_one_letter_code
_entity_poly.pdbx_strand_id
1 'polypeptide(L)'
;MEWVKMFELKRIVATSVIAVLMALSVGLAQAATIDITVYDDPVGLTGERGTLSCSAACSVLNAEPGVFSPGVGGVFTVHPPNLTNETSFVNANLFPGDAAFATGFKTEPAPNPFTTSALYILMKIGGGNTFNTVLVRNETNGGSLELTWDGNSASGLSHVTEFGGAVPIPLPAGGLLLITALGGLGIAVRRRRKVA
;
A
#
# COMPACT_ATOMS: atom_id res chain seq x y z
N MET A 1 49.28 53.38 26.78
CA MET A 1 48.01 53.52 26.04
C MET A 1 47.83 52.27 25.17
N GLU A 2 47.73 51.07 25.78
CA GLU A 2 47.85 49.78 25.04
C GLU A 2 47.17 48.59 25.73
N TRP A 3 46.06 48.77 26.44
CA TRP A 3 45.47 47.66 27.23
C TRP A 3 43.98 47.37 26.97
N VAL A 4 43.34 47.99 25.98
CA VAL A 4 41.87 47.88 25.81
C VAL A 4 41.44 47.09 24.55
N LYS A 5 42.33 46.80 23.59
CA LYS A 5 41.92 46.20 22.31
C LYS A 5 41.88 44.67 22.25
N MET A 6 42.22 43.96 23.33
CA MET A 6 42.46 42.51 23.28
C MET A 6 41.27 41.65 23.77
N PHE A 7 40.16 42.26 24.22
CA PHE A 7 39.02 41.52 24.78
C PHE A 7 37.82 41.32 23.82
N GLU A 8 37.78 42.00 22.69
CA GLU A 8 36.65 41.92 21.75
C GLU A 8 36.79 40.80 20.70
N LEU A 9 38.02 40.33 20.43
CA LEU A 9 38.25 39.36 19.35
C LEU A 9 38.00 37.89 19.74
N LYS A 10 37.69 37.59 21.00
CA LYS A 10 37.41 36.21 21.46
C LYS A 10 35.92 35.84 21.43
N ARG A 11 35.02 36.79 21.16
CA ARG A 11 33.56 36.53 21.18
C ARG A 11 32.94 36.22 19.81
N ILE A 12 33.67 36.38 18.71
CA ILE A 12 33.11 36.19 17.37
C ILE A 12 33.41 34.79 16.79
N VAL A 13 34.37 34.04 17.35
CA VAL A 13 34.79 32.74 16.80
C VAL A 13 34.10 31.54 17.48
N ALA A 14 33.35 31.77 18.57
CA ALA A 14 32.74 30.68 19.36
C ALA A 14 31.28 30.35 18.99
N THR A 15 30.69 31.01 17.99
CA THR A 15 29.26 30.87 17.65
C THR A 15 29.00 30.51 16.18
N SER A 16 30.00 30.04 15.45
CA SER A 16 29.86 29.63 14.04
C SER A 16 30.28 28.18 13.74
N VAL A 17 30.62 27.39 14.76
CA VAL A 17 30.94 25.95 14.60
C VAL A 17 29.77 25.03 15.03
N ILE A 18 28.75 25.55 15.72
CA ILE A 18 27.62 24.74 16.23
C ILE A 18 26.41 24.70 15.26
N ALA A 19 26.45 25.44 14.14
CA ALA A 19 25.35 25.43 13.16
C ALA A 19 25.54 24.43 12.01
N VAL A 20 26.74 23.88 11.80
CA VAL A 20 27.04 23.00 10.65
C VAL A 20 26.93 21.51 11.01
N LEU A 21 26.91 21.14 12.30
CA LEU A 21 26.84 19.73 12.73
C LEU A 21 25.43 19.20 13.04
N MET A 22 24.36 19.98 12.81
CA MET A 22 22.97 19.51 12.95
C MET A 22 22.29 19.20 11.61
N ALA A 23 23.02 19.27 10.49
CA ALA A 23 22.50 18.99 9.15
C ALA A 23 22.71 17.52 8.68
N LEU A 24 23.33 16.65 9.49
CA LEU A 24 23.69 15.28 9.09
C LEU A 24 23.17 14.22 10.08
N SER A 25 21.85 14.09 10.21
CA SER A 25 21.25 12.80 10.60
C SER A 25 19.73 12.79 10.39
N VAL A 26 19.24 13.32 9.27
CA VAL A 26 17.97 12.80 8.72
C VAL A 26 18.33 11.48 8.06
N GLY A 27 18.57 10.46 8.89
CA GLY A 27 18.49 9.09 8.43
C GLY A 27 17.06 8.91 7.95
N LEU A 28 16.87 8.96 6.63
CA LEU A 28 15.65 8.44 6.03
C LEU A 28 15.59 7.00 6.50
N ALA A 29 14.71 6.71 7.45
CA ALA A 29 14.40 5.34 7.84
C ALA A 29 13.92 4.67 6.56
N GLN A 30 14.82 3.92 5.93
CA GLN A 30 14.49 3.15 4.74
C GLN A 30 13.42 2.18 5.22
N ALA A 31 12.21 2.29 4.66
CA ALA A 31 11.14 1.36 4.99
C ALA A 31 11.68 -0.05 4.76
N ALA A 32 11.73 -0.84 5.82
CA ALA A 32 12.29 -2.17 5.74
C ALA A 32 11.37 -3.01 4.85
N THR A 33 11.91 -3.50 3.73
CA THR A 33 11.22 -4.50 2.93
C THR A 33 11.02 -5.75 3.77
N ILE A 34 9.82 -6.32 3.72
CA ILE A 34 9.47 -7.58 4.38
C ILE A 34 9.29 -8.63 3.31
N ASP A 35 10.03 -9.73 3.44
CA ASP A 35 9.93 -10.88 2.55
C ASP A 35 9.19 -12.02 3.26
N ILE A 36 8.18 -12.56 2.60
CA ILE A 36 7.33 -13.64 3.11
C ILE A 36 7.42 -14.82 2.15
N THR A 37 7.90 -15.96 2.64
CA THR A 37 7.98 -17.17 1.82
C THR A 37 6.65 -17.91 1.83
N VAL A 38 6.15 -18.30 0.66
CA VAL A 38 4.86 -18.95 0.48
C VAL A 38 5.06 -20.44 0.18
N TYR A 39 4.29 -21.29 0.86
CA TYR A 39 4.35 -22.75 0.76
C TYR A 39 2.98 -23.37 0.48
N ASP A 40 2.96 -24.54 -0.16
CA ASP A 40 1.76 -25.39 -0.23
C ASP A 40 1.34 -25.89 1.17
N ASP A 41 2.31 -26.26 2.00
CA ASP A 41 2.12 -26.60 3.40
C ASP A 41 2.98 -25.65 4.27
N PRO A 42 2.41 -24.55 4.77
CA PRO A 42 3.14 -23.57 5.56
C PRO A 42 3.42 -24.03 7.00
N VAL A 43 2.81 -25.12 7.48
CA VAL A 43 3.13 -25.69 8.80
C VAL A 43 4.34 -26.62 8.70
N GLY A 44 4.38 -27.46 7.68
CA GLY A 44 5.51 -28.34 7.37
C GLY A 44 6.65 -27.64 6.61
N LEU A 45 6.44 -26.42 6.13
CA LEU A 45 7.36 -25.66 5.27
C LEU A 45 7.79 -26.45 4.01
N THR A 46 6.83 -27.13 3.38
CA THR A 46 7.06 -27.92 2.16
C THR A 46 6.32 -27.36 0.96
N GLY A 47 6.86 -27.60 -0.24
CA GLY A 47 6.26 -27.10 -1.49
C GLY A 47 6.36 -25.58 -1.62
N GLU A 48 7.57 -25.03 -1.47
CA GLU A 48 7.82 -23.60 -1.67
C GLU A 48 7.35 -23.13 -3.06
N ARG A 49 6.64 -22.00 -3.10
CA ARG A 49 6.06 -21.43 -4.32
C ARG A 49 6.74 -20.14 -4.77
N GLY A 50 7.34 -19.42 -3.84
CA GLY A 50 7.98 -18.13 -4.09
C GLY A 50 7.97 -17.25 -2.85
N THR A 51 8.49 -16.05 -3.04
CA THR A 51 8.61 -15.00 -2.04
C THR A 51 7.76 -13.80 -2.45
N LEU A 52 6.98 -13.31 -1.50
CA LEU A 52 6.28 -12.04 -1.57
C LEU A 52 7.10 -10.98 -0.84
N SER A 53 7.55 -9.96 -1.57
CA SER A 53 8.23 -8.80 -1.00
C SER A 53 7.27 -7.63 -0.85
N CYS A 54 7.25 -7.04 0.33
CA CYS A 54 6.40 -5.91 0.71
C CYS A 54 7.24 -4.70 1.08
N SER A 55 6.92 -3.52 0.57
CA SER A 55 7.65 -2.28 0.92
C SER A 55 7.35 -1.74 2.33
N ALA A 56 6.35 -2.30 3.00
CA ALA A 56 5.93 -1.95 4.36
C ALA A 56 5.34 -3.19 5.05
N ALA A 57 4.88 -3.02 6.30
CA ALA A 57 4.25 -4.09 7.08
C ALA A 57 3.09 -4.74 6.30
N CYS A 58 3.23 -6.05 6.06
CA CYS A 58 2.22 -6.90 5.45
C CYS A 58 2.27 -8.27 6.14
N SER A 59 1.22 -9.05 5.96
CA SER A 59 1.14 -10.42 6.44
C SER A 59 0.38 -11.28 5.44
N VAL A 60 0.61 -12.60 5.45
CA VAL A 60 -0.06 -13.54 4.55
C VAL A 60 -0.84 -14.56 5.40
N LEU A 61 -2.03 -14.95 4.91
CA LEU A 61 -2.82 -16.00 5.52
C LEU A 61 -1.98 -17.28 5.60
N ASN A 62 -1.87 -17.84 6.80
CA ASN A 62 -1.04 -19.01 7.06
C ASN A 62 -1.79 -20.30 6.69
N ALA A 63 -2.13 -21.16 7.66
CA ALA A 63 -2.87 -22.42 7.43
C ALA A 63 -4.32 -22.34 7.92
N GLU A 64 -4.57 -21.51 8.94
CA GLU A 64 -5.85 -21.42 9.64
C GLU A 64 -6.60 -20.12 9.30
N PRO A 65 -7.94 -20.15 9.22
CA PRO A 65 -8.72 -18.95 8.96
C PRO A 65 -8.46 -17.83 9.96
N GLY A 66 -8.21 -16.62 9.43
CA GLY A 66 -7.94 -15.42 10.23
C GLY A 66 -6.56 -15.38 10.87
N VAL A 67 -5.70 -16.38 10.66
CA VAL A 67 -4.33 -16.41 11.19
C VAL A 67 -3.35 -15.97 10.10
N PHE A 68 -2.79 -14.77 10.28
CA PHE A 68 -1.83 -14.17 9.37
C PHE A 68 -0.41 -14.17 9.95
N SER A 69 0.59 -14.31 9.09
CA SER A 69 2.00 -14.37 9.46
C SER A 69 2.85 -13.44 8.57
N PRO A 70 3.81 -12.71 9.15
CA PRO A 70 4.69 -11.80 8.42
C PRO A 70 5.95 -12.47 7.85
N GLY A 71 6.08 -13.80 7.94
CA GLY A 71 7.26 -14.52 7.45
C GLY A 71 6.96 -15.77 6.64
N VAL A 72 5.78 -16.38 6.83
CA VAL A 72 5.37 -17.61 6.14
C VAL A 72 3.92 -17.48 5.70
N GLY A 73 3.64 -17.78 4.44
CA GLY A 73 2.28 -17.77 3.87
C GLY A 73 1.86 -19.12 3.30
N GLY A 74 0.57 -19.40 3.30
CA GLY A 74 -0.03 -20.59 2.70
C GLY A 74 -0.60 -20.36 1.32
N VAL A 75 -0.64 -21.42 0.51
CA VAL A 75 -1.41 -21.47 -0.74
C VAL A 75 -2.76 -22.10 -0.52
N PHE A 76 -3.78 -21.44 -1.05
CA PHE A 76 -5.18 -21.86 -0.97
C PHE A 76 -5.80 -22.04 -2.33
N THR A 77 -6.96 -22.70 -2.37
CA THR A 77 -7.73 -22.88 -3.59
C THR A 77 -9.03 -22.09 -3.52
N VAL A 78 -9.26 -21.23 -4.52
CA VAL A 78 -10.56 -20.58 -4.74
C VAL A 78 -11.09 -21.03 -6.10
N HIS A 79 -12.18 -21.81 -6.08
CA HIS A 79 -12.78 -22.37 -7.28
C HIS A 79 -14.32 -22.36 -7.21
N PRO A 80 -15.03 -22.00 -8.30
CA PRO A 80 -14.50 -21.33 -9.50
C PRO A 80 -13.89 -19.95 -9.20
N PRO A 81 -12.87 -19.50 -9.97
CA PRO A 81 -12.18 -18.22 -9.76
C PRO A 81 -13.04 -17.07 -10.30
N ASN A 82 -14.04 -16.67 -9.51
CA ASN A 82 -14.91 -15.54 -9.79
C ASN A 82 -15.05 -14.65 -8.55
N LEU A 83 -15.46 -13.40 -8.75
CA LEU A 83 -15.55 -12.40 -7.69
C LEU A 83 -16.42 -12.84 -6.51
N THR A 84 -17.51 -13.58 -6.73
CA THR A 84 -18.40 -14.06 -5.66
C THR A 84 -17.67 -15.02 -4.72
N ASN A 85 -16.95 -15.99 -5.30
CA ASN A 85 -16.22 -16.99 -4.52
C ASN A 85 -14.96 -16.40 -3.87
N GLU A 86 -14.26 -15.52 -4.58
CA GLU A 86 -13.11 -14.78 -4.03
C GLU A 86 -13.53 -13.93 -2.83
N THR A 87 -14.65 -13.19 -2.95
CA THR A 87 -15.20 -12.38 -1.84
C THR A 87 -15.61 -13.27 -0.67
N SER A 88 -16.25 -14.42 -0.95
CA SER A 88 -16.64 -15.38 0.10
C SER A 88 -15.43 -15.98 0.82
N PHE A 89 -14.37 -16.32 0.07
CA PHE A 89 -13.12 -16.82 0.62
C PHE A 89 -12.43 -15.78 1.50
N VAL A 90 -12.33 -14.53 1.04
CA VAL A 90 -11.72 -13.45 1.84
C VAL A 90 -12.53 -13.19 3.11
N ASN A 91 -13.86 -13.10 3.01
CA ASN A 91 -14.74 -12.89 4.17
C ASN A 91 -14.65 -14.01 5.21
N ALA A 92 -14.39 -15.25 4.79
CA ALA A 92 -14.20 -16.39 5.69
C ALA A 92 -12.84 -16.38 6.42
N ASN A 93 -11.86 -15.61 5.91
CA ASN A 93 -10.49 -15.58 6.40
C ASN A 93 -10.06 -14.20 6.92
N LEU A 94 -11.03 -13.33 7.24
CA LEU A 94 -10.73 -12.01 7.80
C LEU A 94 -10.03 -12.12 9.15
N PHE A 95 -9.22 -11.11 9.44
CA PHE A 95 -8.64 -10.93 10.75
C PHE A 95 -9.78 -10.64 11.75
N PRO A 96 -9.74 -11.19 12.97
CA PRO A 96 -10.80 -10.97 13.95
C PRO A 96 -11.07 -9.48 14.17
N GLY A 97 -12.32 -9.05 13.90
CA GLY A 97 -12.77 -7.67 14.05
C GLY A 97 -12.87 -6.88 12.75
N ASP A 98 -12.30 -7.36 11.64
CA ASP A 98 -12.44 -6.71 10.34
C ASP A 98 -13.86 -6.94 9.77
N ALA A 99 -14.39 -5.94 9.09
CA ALA A 99 -15.73 -5.99 8.51
C ALA A 99 -15.75 -6.77 7.19
N ALA A 100 -16.85 -7.48 6.94
CA ALA A 100 -17.05 -8.20 5.68
C ALA A 100 -17.15 -7.25 4.47
N PHE A 101 -16.57 -7.68 3.36
CA PHE A 101 -16.61 -6.96 2.09
C PHE A 101 -17.80 -7.41 1.25
N ALA A 102 -18.41 -6.46 0.54
CA ALA A 102 -19.48 -6.75 -0.42
C ALA A 102 -18.92 -7.25 -1.77
N THR A 103 -17.77 -6.74 -2.20
CA THR A 103 -17.08 -7.12 -3.44
C THR A 103 -15.61 -6.72 -3.37
N GLY A 104 -14.78 -7.33 -4.22
CA GLY A 104 -13.42 -6.89 -4.52
C GLY A 104 -13.32 -6.16 -5.87
N PHE A 105 -12.14 -5.59 -6.14
CA PHE A 105 -11.75 -5.03 -7.42
C PHE A 105 -10.67 -5.90 -8.06
N LYS A 106 -10.95 -6.48 -9.22
CA LYS A 106 -10.04 -7.42 -9.90
C LYS A 106 -9.24 -6.72 -10.99
N THR A 107 -7.93 -6.96 -10.99
CA THR A 107 -6.97 -6.48 -12.00
C THR A 107 -6.33 -7.68 -12.72
N GLU A 108 -6.55 -7.77 -14.04
CA GLU A 108 -6.05 -8.86 -14.89
C GLU A 108 -5.60 -8.31 -16.27
N PRO A 109 -4.36 -8.60 -16.72
CA PRO A 109 -3.30 -9.30 -16.00
C PRO A 109 -2.78 -8.47 -14.81
N ALA A 110 -2.28 -9.15 -13.77
CA ALA A 110 -1.67 -8.46 -12.64
C ALA A 110 -0.33 -7.81 -13.02
N PRO A 111 -0.09 -6.54 -12.65
CA PRO A 111 1.24 -5.95 -12.68
C PRO A 111 2.15 -6.57 -11.62
N ASN A 112 3.46 -6.59 -11.88
CA ASN A 112 4.48 -7.05 -10.93
C ASN A 112 5.80 -6.29 -11.20
N PRO A 113 6.22 -5.36 -10.33
CA PRO A 113 5.60 -4.98 -9.04
C PRO A 113 4.27 -4.22 -9.22
N PHE A 114 3.51 -4.09 -8.13
CA PHE A 114 2.30 -3.25 -8.09
C PHE A 114 2.12 -2.55 -6.74
N THR A 115 1.43 -1.41 -6.74
CA THR A 115 1.12 -0.65 -5.53
C THR A 115 -0.38 -0.66 -5.24
N THR A 116 -0.74 -0.80 -3.98
CA THR A 116 -2.12 -0.86 -3.52
C THR A 116 -2.30 -0.11 -2.19
N SER A 117 -3.54 0.28 -1.90
CA SER A 117 -3.97 0.72 -0.55
C SER A 117 -5.06 -0.19 0.02
N ALA A 118 -5.32 -1.33 -0.64
CA ALA A 118 -6.30 -2.30 -0.17
C ALA A 118 -5.89 -2.89 1.17
N LEU A 119 -6.89 -3.22 1.98
CA LEU A 119 -6.69 -3.88 3.26
C LEU A 119 -6.36 -5.37 3.05
N TYR A 120 -7.02 -6.00 2.08
CA TYR A 120 -6.75 -7.39 1.68
C TYR A 120 -6.50 -7.48 0.17
N ILE A 121 -5.56 -8.35 -0.20
CA ILE A 121 -5.20 -8.63 -1.57
C ILE A 121 -5.20 -10.14 -1.77
N LEU A 122 -6.10 -10.64 -2.60
CA LEU A 122 -6.10 -12.02 -3.04
C LEU A 122 -5.31 -12.13 -4.33
N MET A 123 -4.14 -12.77 -4.27
CA MET A 123 -3.24 -12.95 -5.40
C MET A 123 -3.44 -14.32 -6.02
N LYS A 124 -3.79 -14.37 -7.31
CA LYS A 124 -3.84 -15.62 -8.06
C LYS A 124 -2.44 -15.96 -8.57
N ILE A 125 -1.83 -16.97 -7.95
CA ILE A 125 -0.50 -17.47 -8.34
C ILE A 125 -0.62 -18.79 -9.12
N GLY A 126 0.47 -19.16 -9.79
CA GLY A 126 0.48 -20.35 -10.64
C GLY A 126 0.14 -20.03 -12.10
N GLY A 127 0.90 -20.61 -13.03
CA GLY A 127 0.52 -20.62 -14.44
C GLY A 127 -0.64 -21.60 -14.72
N GLY A 128 -1.39 -21.36 -15.80
CA GLY A 128 -2.41 -22.29 -16.32
C GLY A 128 -3.68 -22.41 -15.48
N ASN A 129 -4.34 -23.59 -15.54
CA ASN A 129 -5.63 -23.88 -14.89
C ASN A 129 -5.49 -24.21 -13.38
N THR A 130 -4.42 -23.78 -12.72
CA THR A 130 -4.29 -23.97 -11.27
C THR A 130 -5.20 -22.99 -10.56
N PHE A 131 -5.78 -23.36 -9.41
CA PHE A 131 -6.67 -22.50 -8.62
C PHE A 131 -5.98 -21.92 -7.38
N ASN A 132 -4.64 -21.95 -7.38
CA ASN A 132 -3.77 -21.51 -6.29
C ASN A 132 -3.87 -20.00 -6.05
N THR A 133 -4.05 -19.61 -4.79
CA THR A 133 -4.23 -18.23 -4.35
C THR A 133 -3.47 -17.99 -3.06
N VAL A 134 -3.04 -16.75 -2.86
CA VAL A 134 -2.41 -16.27 -1.63
C VAL A 134 -3.22 -15.08 -1.15
N LEU A 135 -3.58 -15.05 0.14
CA LEU A 135 -4.28 -13.92 0.72
C LEU A 135 -3.31 -13.08 1.55
N VAL A 136 -3.10 -11.85 1.12
CA VAL A 136 -2.25 -10.87 1.79
C VAL A 136 -3.13 -9.89 2.54
N ARG A 137 -2.69 -9.48 3.73
CA ARG A 137 -3.25 -8.39 4.51
C ARG A 137 -2.24 -7.25 4.61
N ASN A 138 -2.71 -6.05 4.37
CA ASN A 138 -1.94 -4.83 4.48
C ASN A 138 -1.99 -4.30 5.92
N GLU A 139 -0.87 -4.41 6.64
CA GLU A 139 -0.78 -4.04 8.06
C GLU A 139 -0.59 -2.52 8.25
N THR A 140 -0.54 -1.75 7.17
CA THR A 140 -0.44 -0.28 7.22
C THR A 140 -1.79 0.41 7.46
N ASN A 141 -2.87 -0.35 7.69
CA ASN A 141 -4.23 0.15 7.88
C ASN A 141 -4.75 1.02 6.71
N GLY A 142 -4.53 0.56 5.47
CA GLY A 142 -4.92 1.29 4.25
C GLY A 142 -3.87 2.30 3.76
N GLY A 143 -2.67 2.28 4.33
CA GLY A 143 -1.51 2.93 3.75
C GLY A 143 -1.08 2.28 2.42
N SER A 144 -0.25 3.00 1.67
CA SER A 144 0.31 2.51 0.41
C SER A 144 1.26 1.34 0.67
N LEU A 145 1.05 0.24 -0.03
CA LEU A 145 1.84 -0.98 0.02
C LEU A 145 2.27 -1.33 -1.41
N GLU A 146 3.58 -1.46 -1.63
CA GLU A 146 4.12 -2.01 -2.88
C GLU A 146 4.43 -3.49 -2.65
N LEU A 147 3.97 -4.32 -3.59
CA LEU A 147 4.08 -5.77 -3.56
C LEU A 147 4.84 -6.22 -4.80
N THR A 148 5.81 -7.11 -4.58
CA THR A 148 6.51 -7.83 -5.64
C THR A 148 6.41 -9.32 -5.37
N TRP A 149 6.05 -10.09 -6.38
CA TRP A 149 6.01 -11.54 -6.32
C TRP A 149 7.14 -12.11 -7.18
N ASP A 150 8.08 -12.84 -6.58
CA ASP A 150 9.19 -13.40 -7.36
C ASP A 150 8.73 -14.52 -8.30
N GLY A 151 7.73 -15.29 -7.88
CA GLY A 151 7.30 -16.52 -8.52
C GLY A 151 8.46 -17.45 -8.82
N ASN A 152 8.83 -18.34 -7.89
CA ASN A 152 9.77 -19.43 -8.20
C ASN A 152 9.23 -20.28 -9.37
N SER A 153 10.12 -21.01 -10.06
CA SER A 153 10.10 -21.78 -11.33
C SER A 153 8.78 -22.21 -12.04
N ALA A 154 7.58 -22.02 -11.50
CA ALA A 154 6.29 -22.27 -12.17
C ALA A 154 5.09 -21.45 -11.64
N SER A 155 5.30 -20.47 -10.75
CA SER A 155 4.21 -19.79 -10.03
C SER A 155 4.00 -18.34 -10.46
N GLY A 156 3.79 -18.06 -11.75
CA GLY A 156 3.52 -16.69 -12.22
C GLY A 156 2.29 -16.05 -11.55
N LEU A 157 2.26 -14.71 -11.46
CA LEU A 157 1.12 -13.95 -10.96
C LEU A 157 0.14 -13.69 -12.11
N SER A 158 -1.09 -14.22 -12.02
CA SER A 158 -2.10 -14.10 -13.06
C SER A 158 -2.95 -12.83 -12.92
N HIS A 159 -3.55 -12.65 -11.75
CA HIS A 159 -4.39 -11.52 -11.43
C HIS A 159 -4.40 -11.29 -9.92
N VAL A 160 -4.87 -10.11 -9.52
CA VAL A 160 -5.08 -9.76 -8.12
C VAL A 160 -6.49 -9.24 -7.93
N THR A 161 -7.08 -9.54 -6.78
CA THR A 161 -8.37 -8.99 -6.35
C THR A 161 -8.17 -8.26 -5.03
N GLU A 162 -8.48 -6.98 -5.03
CA GLU A 162 -8.24 -6.03 -3.94
C GLU A 162 -9.52 -5.75 -3.17
N PHE A 163 -9.45 -5.70 -1.83
CA PHE A 163 -10.59 -5.49 -0.94
C PHE A 163 -10.27 -4.43 0.11
N GLY A 164 -11.25 -3.57 0.41
CA GLY A 164 -11.11 -2.51 1.43
C GLY A 164 -10.18 -1.35 1.03
N GLY A 165 -9.77 -1.27 -0.24
CA GLY A 165 -9.07 -0.10 -0.76
C GLY A 165 -10.02 1.07 -0.94
N ALA A 166 -9.46 2.29 -0.98
CA ALA A 166 -10.20 3.42 -1.48
C ALA A 166 -10.56 3.12 -2.94
N VAL A 167 -11.83 2.79 -3.20
CA VAL A 167 -12.34 2.75 -4.57
C VAL A 167 -11.93 4.09 -5.19
N PRO A 168 -11.21 4.11 -6.32
CA PRO A 168 -10.94 5.36 -7.01
C PRO A 168 -12.30 6.00 -7.25
N ILE A 169 -12.67 6.99 -6.43
CA ILE A 169 -13.92 7.69 -6.62
C ILE A 169 -13.73 8.30 -8.00
N PRO A 170 -14.49 7.88 -9.03
CA PRO A 170 -14.39 8.49 -10.34
C PRO A 170 -14.79 9.93 -10.07
N LEU A 171 -13.80 10.84 -9.95
CA LEU A 171 -14.03 12.20 -9.48
C LEU A 171 -15.14 12.74 -10.38
N PRO A 172 -16.38 12.91 -9.87
CA PRO A 172 -17.51 13.11 -10.73
C PRO A 172 -17.47 14.57 -11.09
N ALA A 173 -16.72 14.92 -12.14
CA ALA A 173 -16.76 16.26 -12.68
C ALA A 173 -16.56 17.34 -11.60
N GLY A 174 -15.91 17.07 -10.45
CA GLY A 174 -15.91 17.99 -9.31
C GLY A 174 -15.20 19.29 -9.65
N GLY A 175 -14.15 19.17 -10.46
CA GLY A 175 -13.52 20.30 -11.14
C GLY A 175 -14.45 20.99 -12.13
N LEU A 176 -15.25 20.26 -12.91
CA LEU A 176 -16.24 20.85 -13.82
C LEU A 176 -17.42 21.51 -13.08
N LEU A 177 -17.87 20.99 -11.93
CA LEU A 177 -18.89 21.59 -11.07
C LEU A 177 -18.36 22.86 -10.42
N LEU A 178 -17.10 22.86 -9.96
CA LEU A 178 -16.44 24.06 -9.46
C LEU A 178 -16.29 25.12 -10.57
N ILE A 179 -15.85 24.71 -11.77
CA ILE A 179 -15.69 25.61 -12.92
C ILE A 179 -17.03 26.15 -13.41
N THR A 180 -18.09 25.33 -13.48
CA THR A 180 -19.43 25.77 -13.88
C THR A 180 -20.08 26.65 -12.82
N ALA A 181 -19.90 26.37 -11.53
CA ALA A 181 -20.36 27.23 -10.45
C ALA A 181 -19.67 28.60 -10.48
N LEU A 182 -18.34 28.64 -10.66
CA LEU A 182 -17.59 29.89 -10.81
C LEU A 182 -17.99 30.66 -12.09
N GLY A 183 -18.17 29.95 -13.20
CA GLY A 183 -18.63 30.53 -14.47
C GLY A 183 -20.04 31.14 -14.37
N GLY A 184 -20.97 30.44 -13.72
CA GLY A 184 -22.32 30.93 -13.46
C GLY A 184 -22.35 32.14 -12.52
N LEU A 185 -21.51 32.14 -11.48
CA LEU A 185 -21.40 33.24 -10.53
C LEU A 185 -20.84 34.52 -11.19
N GLY A 186 -19.85 34.39 -12.07
CA GLY A 186 -19.30 35.50 -12.85
C GLY A 186 -20.34 36.18 -13.77
N ILE A 187 -21.20 35.38 -14.41
CA ILE A 187 -22.28 35.90 -15.27
C ILE A 187 -23.37 36.60 -14.43
N ALA A 188 -23.71 36.06 -13.27
CA ALA A 188 -24.68 36.66 -12.36
C ALA A 188 -24.21 38.01 -11.81
N VAL A 189 -22.92 38.14 -11.47
CA VAL A 189 -22.33 39.41 -11.00
C VAL A 189 -22.31 40.48 -12.10
N ARG A 190 -22.03 40.10 -13.36
CA ARG A 190 -22.03 41.03 -14.50
C ARG A 190 -23.42 41.63 -14.78
N ARG A 191 -24.50 40.86 -14.60
CA ARG A 191 -25.87 41.35 -14.82
C ARG A 191 -26.29 42.40 -13.78
N ARG A 192 -25.81 42.31 -12.53
CA ARG A 192 -26.16 43.26 -11.47
C ARG A 192 -25.51 44.65 -11.63
N ARG A 193 -24.42 44.76 -12.40
CA ARG A 193 -23.71 46.05 -12.63
C ARG A 193 -24.30 46.91 -13.75
N LYS A 194 -25.34 46.46 -14.45
CA LYS A 194 -26.00 47.23 -15.53
C LYS A 194 -27.34 47.86 -15.14
N VAL A 195 -27.79 47.66 -13.90
CA VAL A 195 -29.09 48.16 -13.39
C VAL A 195 -28.90 49.18 -12.26
N ALA A 196 -27.66 49.62 -12.01
CA ALA A 196 -27.33 50.71 -11.10
C ALA A 196 -26.67 51.84 -11.88
#